data_AF-A0A9W8BZK0-F1
#
_entry.id   AF-A0A9W8BZK0-F1
#
_cell.length_a   1.000
_cell.length_b   1.000
_cell.length_c   1.000
_cell.angle_alpha   90.00
_cell.angle_beta   90.00
_cell.angle_gamma   90.00
#
_symmetry.space_group_name_H-M   'P 1'
#
loop_
_entity.id
_entity.type
_entity.pdbx_description
1 polymer ?
#
loop_
_entity_poly.entity_id
_entity_poly.type
_entity_poly.pdbx_seq_one_letter_code
_entity_poly.pdbx_strand_id
1 'polypeptide(L)'
;MKLTHYSLVSALAAAFLGTADAALSGCPKSLAIQLTNVLQAGQIEFPYGSCEKLSSDEYVAGIARFSTKDGSAWKVINAYHSLTGGVDIFSQFDGVIVKNSGGDSSINMNGFCNAWSSVGADQKFWSAQGSVFEKDYYNPSQSLADQLGLKLSIAQAQLYDAAIAHGIGSSSDELVGMIDATNKAITADISGSSSNTLTISGYRVDELEWLKRFLVTRAKYRDVHGTKASIDSYTYMINNNEAAWGDKIYVLNDQGNEGDIDCNNSYVPYSTPDNNTGSSATPSSSSSSTDTDTTSVFNPYGDGDGDGDGDGDDDGDGDGDGDSEGNDSECYGYGANYYCGAGNSKLAYSFGLLSGLSALLAL
;
A
#
# COMPACT_ATOMS: atom_id res chain seq x y z
N MET A 1 55.86 1.11 -2.59
CA MET A 1 54.86 2.02 -1.98
C MET A 1 53.85 2.39 -3.07
N LYS A 2 52.72 1.69 -3.13
CA LYS A 2 51.61 1.97 -4.06
C LYS A 2 50.40 2.33 -3.19
N LEU A 3 49.93 3.57 -3.32
CA LEU A 3 48.74 4.08 -2.63
C LEU A 3 47.52 3.80 -3.51
N THR A 4 46.75 2.77 -3.18
CA THR A 4 45.42 2.52 -3.73
C THR A 4 44.42 3.45 -3.04
N HIS A 5 43.72 4.25 -3.85
CA HIS A 5 42.66 5.15 -3.39
C HIS A 5 41.36 4.34 -3.29
N TYR A 6 40.86 4.16 -2.06
CA TYR A 6 39.49 3.71 -1.84
C TYR A 6 38.57 4.92 -1.85
N SER A 7 37.69 5.00 -2.84
CA SER A 7 36.58 5.94 -2.83
C SER A 7 35.54 5.46 -1.81
N LEU A 8 35.45 6.17 -0.69
CA LEU A 8 34.33 6.10 0.24
C LEU A 8 33.08 6.66 -0.44
N VAL A 9 32.11 5.80 -0.75
CA VAL A 9 30.74 6.23 -1.04
C VAL A 9 30.04 6.35 0.30
N SER A 10 29.82 7.59 0.74
CA SER A 10 29.04 7.89 1.95
C SER A 10 27.57 7.54 1.73
N ALA A 11 27.06 6.59 2.52
CA ALA A 11 25.63 6.41 2.71
C ALA A 11 25.06 7.63 3.46
N LEU A 12 24.25 8.43 2.79
CA LEU A 12 23.44 9.46 3.44
C LEU A 12 22.18 8.78 4.00
N ALA A 13 22.21 8.39 5.28
CA ALA A 13 20.99 8.16 6.05
C ALA A 13 20.41 9.54 6.40
N ALA A 14 19.50 10.04 5.56
CA ALA A 14 18.81 11.29 5.83
C ALA A 14 17.60 11.00 6.73
N ALA A 15 17.74 11.32 8.02
CA ALA A 15 16.62 11.47 8.93
C ALA A 15 15.83 12.73 8.53
N PHE A 16 14.63 12.56 7.98
CA PHE A 16 13.74 13.67 7.65
C PHE A 16 12.56 13.73 8.62
N LEU A 17 12.61 14.69 9.53
CA LEU A 17 11.44 15.23 10.23
C LEU A 17 10.86 16.35 9.37
N GLY A 18 10.15 15.97 8.31
CA GLY A 18 9.28 16.88 7.56
C GLY A 18 7.88 16.83 8.18
N THR A 19 7.29 17.99 8.44
CA THR A 19 5.87 18.09 8.76
C THR A 19 5.06 17.73 7.50
N ALA A 20 4.68 16.47 7.40
CA ALA A 20 3.83 15.91 6.36
C ALA A 20 2.41 16.48 6.50
N ASP A 21 1.93 17.13 5.45
CA ASP A 21 0.54 16.98 5.01
C ASP A 21 0.44 17.42 3.52
N ALA A 22 -0.38 16.78 2.70
CA ALA A 22 -1.45 15.87 3.06
C ALA A 22 -1.38 14.56 2.28
N ALA A 23 -1.00 13.51 3.01
CA ALA A 23 -1.65 12.21 2.86
C ALA A 23 -3.14 12.42 2.59
N LEU A 24 -3.77 11.51 1.83
CA LEU A 24 -5.23 11.50 1.74
C LEU A 24 -5.84 11.71 3.14
N SER A 25 -6.81 12.61 3.27
CA SER A 25 -7.42 12.96 4.56
C SER A 25 -8.93 13.04 4.42
N GLY A 26 -9.64 13.01 5.55
CA GLY A 26 -11.10 13.08 5.58
C GLY A 26 -11.77 12.08 4.63
N CYS A 27 -12.64 12.60 3.77
CA CYS A 27 -13.42 11.79 2.86
C CYS A 27 -12.58 11.04 1.80
N PRO A 28 -11.63 11.65 1.07
CA PRO A 28 -10.76 10.92 0.15
C PRO A 28 -10.00 9.74 0.77
N LYS A 29 -9.53 9.86 2.02
CA LYS A 29 -8.94 8.73 2.77
C LYS A 29 -9.94 7.60 2.96
N SER A 30 -11.14 7.95 3.43
CA SER A 30 -12.23 6.99 3.61
C SER A 30 -12.58 6.27 2.31
N LEU A 31 -12.67 7.00 1.18
CA LEU A 31 -12.94 6.42 -0.12
C LEU A 31 -11.83 5.46 -0.57
N ALA A 32 -10.55 5.83 -0.40
CA ALA A 32 -9.43 4.97 -0.76
C ALA A 32 -9.46 3.65 0.03
N ILE A 33 -9.68 3.76 1.34
CA ILE A 33 -9.71 2.61 2.26
C ILE A 33 -10.90 1.69 1.93
N GLN A 34 -12.09 2.24 1.69
CA GLN A 34 -13.28 1.47 1.28
C GLN A 34 -13.12 0.84 -0.10
N LEU A 35 -12.55 1.57 -1.07
CA LEU A 35 -12.29 1.06 -2.41
C LEU A 35 -11.39 -0.17 -2.36
N THR A 36 -10.25 -0.08 -1.66
CA THR A 36 -9.35 -1.23 -1.50
C THR A 36 -10.07 -2.39 -0.81
N ASN A 37 -10.93 -2.15 0.18
CA ASN A 37 -11.69 -3.23 0.81
C ASN A 37 -12.69 -3.89 -0.17
N VAL A 38 -13.38 -3.12 -1.00
CA VAL A 38 -14.27 -3.66 -2.05
C VAL A 38 -13.49 -4.51 -3.04
N LEU A 39 -12.29 -4.08 -3.43
CA LEU A 39 -11.47 -4.77 -4.41
C LEU A 39 -10.79 -6.03 -3.84
N GLN A 40 -10.40 -6.00 -2.56
CA GLN A 40 -9.68 -7.10 -1.89
C GLN A 40 -10.61 -8.10 -1.20
N ALA A 41 -11.81 -7.70 -0.81
CA ALA A 41 -12.74 -8.52 -0.02
C ALA A 41 -14.16 -8.56 -0.59
N GLY A 42 -14.46 -7.83 -1.67
CA GLY A 42 -15.78 -7.82 -2.32
C GLY A 42 -16.88 -7.11 -1.52
N GLN A 43 -16.51 -6.36 -0.48
CA GLN A 43 -17.47 -5.74 0.45
C GLN A 43 -16.95 -4.40 0.99
N ILE A 44 -17.87 -3.52 1.37
CA ILE A 44 -17.54 -2.21 1.96
C ILE A 44 -17.16 -2.34 3.44
N GLU A 45 -17.79 -3.26 4.18
CA GLU A 45 -17.53 -3.46 5.61
C GLU A 45 -16.20 -4.16 5.86
N PHE A 46 -15.44 -3.66 6.84
CA PHE A 46 -14.13 -4.22 7.17
C PHE A 46 -14.23 -5.57 7.87
N PRO A 47 -13.50 -6.60 7.39
CA PRO A 47 -13.59 -7.95 7.92
C PRO A 47 -12.72 -8.14 9.18
N TYR A 48 -12.94 -7.36 10.24
CA TYR A 48 -12.13 -7.37 11.47
C TYR A 48 -11.87 -8.75 12.05
N GLY A 49 -12.92 -9.58 12.12
CA GLY A 49 -12.85 -10.94 12.65
C GLY A 49 -12.54 -12.02 11.62
N SER A 50 -12.30 -11.66 10.35
CA SER A 50 -11.97 -12.65 9.32
C SER A 50 -10.59 -13.23 9.56
N CYS A 51 -10.49 -14.54 9.40
CA CYS A 51 -9.24 -15.26 9.44
C CYS A 51 -9.35 -16.49 8.56
N GLU A 52 -8.34 -16.70 7.74
CA GLU A 52 -8.23 -17.80 6.80
C GLU A 52 -6.89 -18.49 7.02
N LYS A 53 -6.88 -19.83 6.94
CA LYS A 53 -5.65 -20.62 6.92
C LYS A 53 -5.29 -20.91 5.46
N LEU A 54 -4.17 -20.37 4.98
CA LEU A 54 -3.73 -20.54 3.58
C LEU A 54 -2.88 -21.80 3.38
N SER A 55 -2.05 -22.15 4.36
CA SER A 55 -1.17 -23.33 4.33
C SER A 55 -1.07 -23.97 5.70
N SER A 56 -0.20 -24.96 5.89
CA SER A 56 0.07 -25.57 7.20
C SER A 56 0.51 -24.56 8.26
N ASP A 57 1.24 -23.53 7.84
CA ASP A 57 2.02 -22.58 8.64
C ASP A 57 1.63 -21.10 8.41
N GLU A 58 0.70 -20.82 7.48
CA GLU A 58 0.27 -19.46 7.16
C GLU A 58 -1.22 -19.25 7.44
N TYR A 59 -1.50 -18.21 8.22
CA TYR A 59 -2.82 -17.64 8.40
C TYR A 59 -2.81 -16.18 7.94
N VAL A 60 -3.92 -15.74 7.37
CA VAL A 60 -4.16 -14.35 7.00
C VAL A 60 -5.45 -13.86 7.65
N ALA A 61 -5.44 -12.67 8.22
CA ALA A 61 -6.56 -12.20 9.03
C ALA A 61 -6.77 -10.68 9.02
N GLY A 62 -8.00 -10.26 9.32
CA GLY A 62 -8.33 -8.86 9.54
C GLY A 62 -8.35 -7.96 8.30
N ILE A 63 -8.35 -6.66 8.56
CA ILE A 63 -8.66 -5.60 7.58
C ILE A 63 -7.63 -5.43 6.46
N ALA A 64 -6.40 -5.89 6.67
CA ALA A 64 -5.31 -5.82 5.70
C ALA A 64 -4.75 -7.20 5.36
N ARG A 65 -5.50 -8.28 5.65
CA ARG A 65 -5.05 -9.68 5.47
C ARG A 65 -3.69 -9.96 6.13
N PHE A 66 -3.49 -9.45 7.34
CA PHE A 66 -2.26 -9.60 8.11
C PHE A 66 -1.84 -11.06 8.19
N SER A 67 -0.62 -11.36 7.77
CA SER A 67 -0.08 -12.72 7.70
C SER A 67 0.73 -13.09 8.93
N THR A 68 0.65 -14.36 9.33
CA THR A 68 1.52 -14.93 10.36
C THR A 68 2.92 -15.23 9.83
N LYS A 69 3.06 -15.31 8.49
CA LYS A 69 4.31 -15.63 7.79
C LYS A 69 5.23 -14.43 7.66
N ASP A 70 4.68 -13.25 7.33
CA ASP A 70 5.43 -11.97 7.31
C ASP A 70 5.47 -11.28 8.69
N GLY A 71 4.74 -11.84 9.66
CA GLY A 71 4.67 -11.38 11.05
C GLY A 71 3.79 -10.16 11.29
N SER A 72 3.10 -9.64 10.27
CA SER A 72 2.16 -8.51 10.43
C SER A 72 1.00 -8.86 11.37
N ALA A 73 0.52 -10.12 11.38
CA ALA A 73 -0.50 -10.57 12.34
C ALA A 73 0.01 -10.52 13.79
N TRP A 74 1.30 -10.79 14.01
CA TRP A 74 1.92 -10.72 15.34
C TRP A 74 2.04 -9.29 15.83
N LYS A 75 2.30 -8.32 14.94
CA LYS A 75 2.27 -6.89 15.29
C LYS A 75 0.89 -6.46 15.78
N VAL A 76 -0.18 -6.94 15.13
CA VAL A 76 -1.57 -6.66 15.57
C VAL A 76 -1.81 -7.22 16.95
N ILE A 77 -1.42 -8.47 17.19
CA ILE A 77 -1.59 -9.12 18.50
C ILE A 77 -0.80 -8.38 19.58
N ASN A 78 0.44 -7.97 19.32
CA ASN A 78 1.24 -7.17 20.26
C ASN A 78 0.61 -5.80 20.55
N ALA A 79 0.06 -5.14 19.54
CA ALA A 79 -0.69 -3.89 19.72
C ALA A 79 -1.94 -4.12 20.58
N TYR A 80 -2.65 -5.23 20.36
CA TYR A 80 -3.82 -5.59 21.15
C TYR A 80 -3.46 -5.94 22.61
N HIS A 81 -2.41 -6.72 22.84
CA HIS A 81 -1.84 -6.98 24.18
C HIS A 81 -1.54 -5.67 24.91
N SER A 82 -0.98 -4.68 24.22
CA SER A 82 -0.69 -3.38 24.83
C SER A 82 -1.97 -2.65 25.29
N LEU A 83 -3.08 -2.82 24.58
CA LEU A 83 -4.38 -2.22 24.90
C LEU A 83 -5.18 -2.99 25.96
N THR A 84 -4.88 -4.28 26.16
CA THR A 84 -5.53 -5.18 27.14
C THR A 84 -4.70 -5.39 28.39
N GLY A 85 -3.43 -4.96 28.41
CA GLY A 85 -2.49 -5.24 29.49
C GLY A 85 -1.92 -6.67 29.44
N GLY A 86 -1.93 -7.30 28.27
CA GLY A 86 -1.39 -8.65 28.02
C GLY A 86 -2.30 -9.79 28.50
N VAL A 87 -3.49 -9.48 29.03
CA VAL A 87 -4.46 -10.47 29.50
C VAL A 87 -5.60 -10.57 28.50
N ASP A 88 -5.38 -11.29 27.42
CA ASP A 88 -6.39 -11.54 26.39
C ASP A 88 -6.27 -12.93 25.75
N ILE A 89 -7.17 -13.22 24.81
CA ILE A 89 -7.29 -14.53 24.17
C ILE A 89 -6.03 -14.96 23.40
N PHE A 90 -5.16 -14.03 23.00
CA PHE A 90 -3.95 -14.36 22.27
C PHE A 90 -2.77 -14.71 23.16
N SER A 91 -2.86 -14.53 24.48
CA SER A 91 -1.80 -14.93 25.43
C SER A 91 -1.44 -16.42 25.34
N GLN A 92 -2.38 -17.26 24.90
CA GLN A 92 -2.13 -18.68 24.61
C GLN A 92 -1.12 -18.91 23.46
N PHE A 93 -0.85 -17.87 22.66
CA PHE A 93 0.09 -17.89 21.54
C PHE A 93 1.39 -17.13 21.83
N ASP A 94 1.63 -16.57 23.03
CA ASP A 94 2.85 -15.79 23.32
C ASP A 94 4.15 -16.57 23.04
N GLY A 95 4.18 -17.85 23.43
CA GLY A 95 5.30 -18.75 23.12
C GLY A 95 5.49 -19.02 21.63
N VAL A 96 4.43 -18.86 20.83
CA VAL A 96 4.44 -18.97 19.36
C VAL A 96 4.96 -17.67 18.73
N ILE A 97 4.50 -16.51 19.22
CA ILE A 97 4.90 -15.17 18.75
C ILE A 97 6.43 -15.00 18.86
N VAL A 98 7.00 -15.37 20.02
CA VAL A 98 8.45 -15.27 20.26
C VAL A 98 9.25 -16.14 19.30
N LYS A 99 8.79 -17.36 19.02
CA LYS A 99 9.49 -18.31 18.13
C LYS A 99 9.30 -18.01 16.65
N ASN A 100 8.12 -17.56 16.23
CA ASN A 100 7.86 -17.16 14.85
C ASN A 100 8.61 -15.88 14.46
N SER A 101 8.90 -14.99 15.43
CA SER A 101 9.85 -13.89 15.20
C SER A 101 11.26 -14.39 14.82
N GLY A 102 11.56 -15.68 15.04
CA GLY A 102 12.79 -16.37 14.63
C GLY A 102 12.61 -17.44 13.53
N GLY A 103 11.43 -17.57 12.90
CA GLY A 103 11.21 -18.43 11.73
C GLY A 103 10.95 -19.94 11.98
N ASP A 104 10.52 -20.35 13.17
CA ASP A 104 10.20 -21.76 13.47
C ASP A 104 8.77 -22.14 13.01
N SER A 105 8.65 -22.81 11.86
CA SER A 105 7.38 -23.24 11.26
C SER A 105 6.73 -24.48 11.91
N SER A 106 7.33 -25.07 12.95
CA SER A 106 6.83 -26.29 13.61
C SER A 106 5.71 -26.05 14.64
N ILE A 107 5.22 -24.81 14.75
CA ILE A 107 4.40 -24.38 15.88
C ILE A 107 2.92 -24.66 15.68
N ASN A 108 2.29 -25.28 16.67
CA ASN A 108 0.86 -25.57 16.67
C ASN A 108 0.04 -24.28 16.88
N MET A 109 -0.57 -23.79 15.79
CA MET A 109 -1.47 -22.63 15.77
C MET A 109 -2.96 -23.02 15.79
N ASN A 110 -3.30 -24.22 16.30
CA ASN A 110 -4.69 -24.65 16.39
C ASN A 110 -5.52 -23.63 17.21
N GLY A 111 -6.66 -23.24 16.66
CA GLY A 111 -7.54 -22.25 17.28
C GLY A 111 -7.19 -20.79 17.00
N PHE A 112 -6.14 -20.49 16.22
CA PHE A 112 -5.77 -19.11 15.88
C PHE A 112 -6.93 -18.31 15.27
N CYS A 113 -7.59 -18.84 14.23
CA CYS A 113 -8.74 -18.16 13.63
C CYS A 113 -9.95 -18.05 14.57
N ASN A 114 -10.13 -19.03 15.47
CA ASN A 114 -11.21 -18.94 16.47
C ASN A 114 -10.93 -17.79 17.46
N ALA A 115 -9.69 -17.66 17.93
CA ALA A 115 -9.26 -16.56 18.78
C ALA A 115 -9.44 -15.22 18.07
N TRP A 116 -8.95 -15.09 16.83
CA TRP A 116 -9.10 -13.88 16.02
C TRP A 116 -10.56 -13.48 15.82
N SER A 117 -11.40 -14.44 15.40
CA SER A 117 -12.81 -14.18 15.16
C SER A 117 -13.56 -13.78 16.44
N SER A 118 -13.22 -14.38 17.59
CA SER A 118 -13.88 -14.11 18.86
C SER A 118 -13.72 -12.68 19.38
N VAL A 119 -12.64 -11.98 18.99
CA VAL A 119 -12.42 -10.57 19.31
C VAL A 119 -12.73 -9.64 18.13
N GLY A 120 -13.31 -10.18 17.05
CA GLY A 120 -13.61 -9.43 15.83
C GLY A 120 -14.62 -8.30 15.99
N ALA A 121 -15.30 -8.20 17.14
CA ALA A 121 -16.19 -7.09 17.50
C ALA A 121 -15.63 -6.23 18.65
N ASP A 122 -14.43 -6.51 19.15
CA ASP A 122 -13.79 -5.73 20.21
C ASP A 122 -13.15 -4.47 19.62
N GLN A 123 -13.56 -3.29 20.09
CA GLN A 123 -13.03 -2.01 19.60
C GLN A 123 -11.54 -1.80 19.88
N LYS A 124 -10.98 -2.41 20.94
CA LYS A 124 -9.53 -2.41 21.15
C LYS A 124 -8.82 -3.22 20.08
N PHE A 125 -9.42 -4.34 19.64
CA PHE A 125 -8.87 -5.15 18.56
C PHE A 125 -8.96 -4.42 17.22
N TRP A 126 -10.05 -3.68 16.98
CA TRP A 126 -10.16 -2.79 15.83
C TRP A 126 -9.08 -1.71 15.85
N SER A 127 -8.86 -1.08 17.00
CA SER A 127 -7.82 -0.07 17.18
C SER A 127 -6.42 -0.62 16.96
N ALA A 128 -6.16 -1.85 17.43
CA ALA A 128 -4.90 -2.54 17.20
C ALA A 128 -4.66 -2.79 15.70
N GLN A 129 -5.64 -3.36 14.99
CA GLN A 129 -5.56 -3.56 13.53
C GLN A 129 -5.36 -2.25 12.78
N GLY A 130 -6.15 -1.21 13.12
CA GLY A 130 -6.02 0.12 12.53
C GLY A 130 -4.63 0.71 12.74
N SER A 131 -4.05 0.57 13.94
CA SER A 131 -2.72 1.11 14.22
C SER A 131 -1.61 0.47 13.38
N VAL A 132 -1.66 -0.85 13.17
CA VAL A 132 -0.68 -1.57 12.33
C VAL A 132 -0.92 -1.23 10.86
N PHE A 133 -2.19 -1.22 10.43
CA PHE A 133 -2.58 -0.80 9.09
C PHE A 133 -2.03 0.59 8.74
N GLU A 134 -2.25 1.59 9.61
CA GLU A 134 -1.79 2.95 9.40
C GLU A 134 -0.26 3.02 9.34
N LYS A 135 0.41 2.36 10.29
CA LYS A 135 1.87 2.41 10.42
C LYS A 135 2.60 1.71 9.28
N ASP A 136 2.14 0.52 8.90
CA ASP A 136 2.89 -0.37 8.01
C ASP A 136 2.44 -0.26 6.55
N TYR A 137 1.23 0.27 6.27
CA TYR A 137 0.69 0.34 4.90
C TYR A 137 0.31 1.76 4.49
N TYR A 138 -0.60 2.40 5.23
CA TYR A 138 -1.14 3.69 4.83
C TYR A 138 -0.07 4.78 4.83
N ASN A 139 0.51 5.09 6.00
CA ASN A 139 1.45 6.19 6.14
C ASN A 139 2.69 6.07 5.24
N PRO A 140 3.31 4.89 5.07
CA PRO A 140 4.46 4.80 4.17
C PRO A 140 4.05 4.94 2.70
N SER A 141 2.88 4.42 2.27
CA SER A 141 2.38 4.65 0.91
C SER A 141 2.12 6.13 0.62
N GLN A 142 1.57 6.87 1.60
CA GLN A 142 1.29 8.29 1.45
C GLN A 142 2.58 9.12 1.53
N SER A 143 3.56 8.72 2.32
CA SER A 143 4.90 9.32 2.32
C SER A 143 5.58 9.19 0.95
N LEU A 144 5.44 8.04 0.27
CA LEU A 144 5.93 7.87 -1.10
C LEU A 144 5.17 8.78 -2.08
N ALA A 145 3.86 8.94 -1.91
CA ALA A 145 3.06 9.86 -2.72
C ALA A 145 3.54 11.32 -2.57
N ASP A 146 3.81 11.75 -1.34
CA ASP A 146 4.34 13.08 -1.03
C ASP A 146 5.73 13.29 -1.64
N GLN A 147 6.61 12.30 -1.56
CA GLN A 147 7.96 12.35 -2.14
C GLN A 147 7.92 12.49 -3.67
N LEU A 148 6.97 11.83 -4.33
CA LEU A 148 6.74 11.97 -5.78
C LEU A 148 6.07 13.29 -6.14
N GLY A 149 5.49 14.00 -5.16
CA GLY A 149 4.73 15.23 -5.37
C GLY A 149 3.32 15.00 -5.91
N LEU A 150 2.74 13.80 -5.68
CA LEU A 150 1.37 13.49 -6.08
C LEU A 150 0.36 14.39 -5.36
N LYS A 151 -0.70 14.78 -6.07
CA LYS A 151 -1.78 15.67 -5.60
C LYS A 151 -3.17 15.15 -5.95
N LEU A 152 -3.30 14.27 -6.93
CA LEU A 152 -4.57 13.65 -7.29
C LEU A 152 -4.92 12.56 -6.30
N SER A 153 -6.16 12.60 -5.79
CA SER A 153 -6.64 11.60 -4.84
C SER A 153 -6.56 10.18 -5.40
N ILE A 154 -6.86 10.02 -6.70
CA ILE A 154 -6.78 8.72 -7.37
C ILE A 154 -5.34 8.16 -7.41
N ALA A 155 -4.32 9.01 -7.54
CA ALA A 155 -2.93 8.59 -7.62
C ALA A 155 -2.42 8.18 -6.23
N GLN A 156 -2.74 8.98 -5.22
CA GLN A 156 -2.42 8.67 -3.81
C GLN A 156 -3.11 7.38 -3.34
N ALA A 157 -4.38 7.19 -3.71
CA ALA A 157 -5.15 6.00 -3.37
C ALA A 157 -4.58 4.75 -4.05
N GLN A 158 -4.13 4.88 -5.30
CA GLN A 158 -3.54 3.77 -6.03
C GLN A 158 -2.22 3.28 -5.42
N LEU A 159 -1.40 4.17 -4.84
CA LEU A 159 -0.19 3.73 -4.12
C LEU A 159 -0.55 2.99 -2.83
N TYR A 160 -1.58 3.45 -2.12
CA TYR A 160 -2.11 2.73 -0.96
C TYR A 160 -2.66 1.35 -1.34
N ASP A 161 -3.47 1.26 -2.38
CA ASP A 161 -4.04 0.00 -2.86
C ASP A 161 -2.94 -0.99 -3.29
N ALA A 162 -1.91 -0.49 -3.98
CA ALA A 162 -0.75 -1.28 -4.33
C ALA A 162 0.03 -1.74 -3.09
N ALA A 163 0.24 -0.89 -2.07
CA ALA A 163 0.87 -1.29 -0.82
C ALA A 163 0.14 -2.46 -0.13
N ILE A 164 -1.20 -2.46 -0.16
CA ILE A 164 -2.00 -3.54 0.43
C ILE A 164 -1.91 -4.84 -0.37
N ALA A 165 -1.99 -4.75 -1.70
CA ALA A 165 -1.97 -5.95 -2.54
C ALA A 165 -0.57 -6.56 -2.69
N HIS A 166 0.47 -5.74 -2.65
CA HIS A 166 1.82 -6.12 -3.06
C HIS A 166 2.87 -5.94 -1.97
N GLY A 167 2.57 -5.27 -0.86
CA GLY A 167 3.60 -4.82 0.09
C GLY A 167 4.33 -3.57 -0.38
N ILE A 168 5.15 -3.01 0.51
CA ILE A 168 5.80 -1.70 0.31
C ILE A 168 7.22 -1.79 -0.24
N GLY A 169 7.89 -2.94 -0.13
CA GLY A 169 9.31 -3.06 -0.37
C GLY A 169 9.79 -2.76 -1.80
N SER A 170 11.08 -2.96 -2.00
CA SER A 170 11.78 -2.63 -3.25
C SER A 170 11.82 -3.77 -4.26
N SER A 171 11.24 -4.93 -3.94
CA SER A 171 11.14 -6.02 -4.92
C SER A 171 10.30 -5.57 -6.11
N SER A 172 10.53 -6.14 -7.28
CA SER A 172 9.93 -5.64 -8.53
C SER A 172 8.39 -5.64 -8.51
N ASP A 173 7.81 -6.57 -7.76
CA ASP A 173 6.39 -6.78 -7.56
C ASP A 173 5.83 -6.08 -6.32
N GLU A 174 6.64 -5.31 -5.58
CA GLU A 174 6.26 -4.48 -4.43
C GLU A 174 6.17 -2.98 -4.82
N LEU A 175 5.57 -2.16 -3.95
CA LEU A 175 5.26 -0.75 -4.27
C LEU A 175 6.49 0.07 -4.72
N VAL A 176 7.59 0.06 -3.97
CA VAL A 176 8.77 0.88 -4.31
C VAL A 176 9.38 0.39 -5.62
N GLY A 177 9.48 -0.93 -5.83
CA GLY A 177 9.98 -1.47 -7.09
C GLY A 177 9.11 -1.09 -8.30
N MET A 178 7.79 -1.07 -8.14
CA MET A 178 6.85 -0.61 -9.18
C MET A 178 6.98 0.89 -9.47
N ILE A 179 7.18 1.73 -8.45
CA ILE A 179 7.45 3.16 -8.62
C ILE A 179 8.76 3.36 -9.39
N ASP A 180 9.83 2.66 -9.00
CA ASP A 180 11.14 2.76 -9.64
C ASP A 180 11.09 2.33 -11.11
N ALA A 181 10.43 1.20 -11.40
CA ALA A 181 10.25 0.72 -12.76
C ALA A 181 9.45 1.71 -13.63
N THR A 182 8.42 2.34 -13.05
CA THR A 182 7.61 3.37 -13.73
C THR A 182 8.44 4.61 -14.03
N ASN A 183 9.20 5.10 -13.05
CA ASN A 183 10.06 6.28 -13.18
C ASN A 183 11.20 6.06 -14.17
N LYS A 184 11.81 4.87 -14.16
CA LYS A 184 12.88 4.50 -15.10
C LYS A 184 12.42 4.45 -16.55
N ALA A 185 11.15 4.14 -16.79
CA ALA A 185 10.57 4.11 -18.14
C ALA A 185 10.26 5.51 -18.72
N ILE A 186 10.42 6.58 -17.92
CA ILE A 186 10.21 7.96 -18.36
C ILE A 186 11.55 8.54 -18.85
N THR A 187 11.60 8.84 -20.15
CA THR A 187 12.81 9.29 -20.85
C THR A 187 12.63 10.62 -21.61
N ALA A 188 11.47 11.27 -21.43
CA ALA A 188 11.15 12.55 -22.04
C ALA A 188 10.03 13.24 -21.24
N ASP A 189 9.85 14.54 -21.48
CA ASP A 189 8.68 15.28 -20.97
C ASP A 189 7.37 14.66 -21.50
N ILE A 190 6.38 14.56 -20.63
CA ILE A 190 5.06 14.00 -20.93
C ILE A 190 4.01 15.02 -20.48
N SER A 191 3.24 15.52 -21.44
CA SER A 191 2.12 16.43 -21.17
C SER A 191 0.80 15.65 -21.08
N GLY A 192 -0.16 16.18 -20.32
CA GLY A 192 -1.47 15.58 -20.13
C GLY A 192 -2.48 16.60 -19.60
N SER A 193 -3.57 16.11 -19.01
CA SER A 193 -4.73 16.91 -18.64
C SER A 193 -4.85 17.23 -17.15
N SER A 194 -3.94 16.73 -16.30
CA SER A 194 -4.13 16.72 -14.85
C SER A 194 -3.91 18.05 -14.13
N SER A 195 -3.46 19.10 -14.85
CA SER A 195 -2.98 20.38 -14.30
C SER A 195 -1.78 20.28 -13.33
N ASN A 196 -1.48 19.09 -12.82
CA ASN A 196 -0.34 18.78 -11.96
C ASN A 196 0.82 18.24 -12.81
N THR A 197 2.03 18.65 -12.47
CA THR A 197 3.24 18.20 -13.15
C THR A 197 4.25 17.74 -12.11
N LEU A 198 4.66 16.49 -12.24
CA LEU A 198 5.73 15.87 -11.47
C LEU A 198 7.08 16.15 -12.13
N THR A 199 8.14 16.10 -11.34
CA THR A 199 9.53 16.09 -11.85
C THR A 199 10.09 14.69 -11.66
N ILE A 200 10.19 13.91 -12.74
CA ILE A 200 10.68 12.53 -12.70
C ILE A 200 11.96 12.45 -13.52
N SER A 201 13.09 12.15 -12.86
CA SER A 201 14.40 12.01 -13.52
C SER A 201 14.80 13.22 -14.38
N GLY A 202 14.38 14.43 -13.98
CA GLY A 202 14.62 15.68 -14.72
C GLY A 202 13.60 16.01 -15.81
N TYR A 203 12.62 15.14 -16.06
CA TYR A 203 11.53 15.35 -17.01
C TYR A 203 10.28 15.87 -16.31
N ARG A 204 9.52 16.71 -17.03
CA ARG A 204 8.21 17.20 -16.62
C ARG A 204 7.14 16.21 -17.06
N VAL A 205 6.42 15.64 -16.10
CA VAL A 205 5.45 14.56 -16.35
C VAL A 205 4.11 14.95 -15.77
N ASP A 206 3.07 14.96 -16.61
CA ASP A 206 1.70 15.09 -16.13
C ASP A 206 1.34 13.95 -15.16
N GLU A 207 0.76 14.30 -14.00
CA GLU A 207 0.51 13.32 -12.93
C GLU A 207 -0.42 12.19 -13.36
N LEU A 208 -1.45 12.49 -14.16
CA LEU A 208 -2.38 11.47 -14.65
C LEU A 208 -1.72 10.56 -15.69
N GLU A 209 -0.83 11.09 -16.53
CA GLU A 209 -0.01 10.27 -17.43
C GLU A 209 1.01 9.40 -16.68
N TRP A 210 1.57 9.89 -15.57
CA TRP A 210 2.38 9.08 -14.67
C TRP A 210 1.57 7.92 -14.07
N LEU A 211 0.36 8.20 -13.56
CA LEU A 211 -0.52 7.18 -12.99
C LEU A 211 -0.90 6.09 -14.01
N LYS A 212 -1.22 6.47 -15.26
CA LYS A 212 -1.48 5.49 -16.33
C LYS A 212 -0.29 4.56 -16.56
N ARG A 213 0.94 5.09 -16.52
CA ARG A 213 2.15 4.28 -16.63
C ARG A 213 2.37 3.40 -15.41
N PHE A 214 2.10 3.91 -14.21
CA PHE A 214 2.15 3.11 -12.99
C PHE A 214 1.17 1.93 -13.06
N LEU A 215 -0.06 2.13 -13.56
CA LEU A 215 -1.02 1.05 -13.80
C LEU A 215 -0.52 0.01 -14.81
N VAL A 216 0.16 0.44 -15.88
CA VAL A 216 0.80 -0.47 -16.85
C VAL A 216 1.91 -1.29 -16.18
N THR A 217 2.73 -0.68 -15.32
CA THR A 217 3.75 -1.39 -14.55
C THR A 217 3.11 -2.42 -13.61
N ARG A 218 2.10 -2.01 -12.84
CA ARG A 218 1.38 -2.90 -11.92
C ARG A 218 0.66 -4.05 -12.64
N ALA A 219 0.19 -3.84 -13.86
CA ALA A 219 -0.47 -4.87 -14.66
C ALA A 219 0.41 -6.08 -15.00
N LYS A 220 1.74 -5.97 -14.87
CA LYS A 220 2.66 -7.12 -14.97
C LYS A 220 2.43 -8.15 -13.85
N TYR A 221 1.86 -7.72 -12.73
CA TYR A 221 1.59 -8.53 -11.54
C TYR A 221 0.08 -8.73 -11.31
N ARG A 222 -0.70 -8.70 -12.40
CA ARG A 222 -2.17 -8.80 -12.40
C ARG A 222 -2.76 -10.06 -11.76
N ASP A 223 -1.97 -11.12 -11.67
CA ASP A 223 -2.39 -12.41 -11.11
C ASP A 223 -2.24 -12.46 -9.57
N VAL A 224 -1.65 -11.42 -8.97
CA VAL A 224 -1.70 -11.19 -7.52
C VAL A 224 -3.12 -10.83 -7.10
N HIS A 225 -3.55 -11.33 -5.94
CA HIS A 225 -4.93 -11.26 -5.46
C HIS A 225 -5.49 -9.82 -5.51
N GLY A 226 -6.60 -9.65 -6.24
CA GLY A 226 -7.34 -8.39 -6.39
C GLY A 226 -6.71 -7.34 -7.32
N THR A 227 -5.45 -7.52 -7.74
CA THR A 227 -4.72 -6.54 -8.56
C THR A 227 -5.38 -6.26 -9.91
N LYS A 228 -5.94 -7.28 -10.58
CA LYS A 228 -6.69 -7.07 -11.82
C LYS A 228 -7.91 -6.15 -11.60
N ALA A 229 -8.72 -6.44 -10.58
CA ALA A 229 -9.92 -5.65 -10.28
C ALA A 229 -9.54 -4.20 -9.94
N SER A 230 -8.47 -4.01 -9.16
CA SER A 230 -7.93 -2.68 -8.88
C SER A 230 -7.56 -1.96 -10.16
N ILE A 231 -6.72 -2.55 -11.03
CA ILE A 231 -6.29 -1.89 -12.27
C ILE A 231 -7.48 -1.51 -13.15
N ASP A 232 -8.44 -2.40 -13.30
CA ASP A 232 -9.65 -2.14 -14.11
C ASP A 232 -10.47 -0.98 -13.53
N SER A 233 -10.66 -0.94 -12.20
CA SER A 233 -11.41 0.09 -11.50
C SER A 233 -10.73 1.46 -11.55
N TYR A 234 -9.42 1.52 -11.30
CA TYR A 234 -8.65 2.77 -11.43
C TYR A 234 -8.62 3.26 -12.89
N THR A 235 -8.48 2.37 -13.86
CA THR A 235 -8.57 2.71 -15.29
C THR A 235 -9.94 3.26 -15.65
N TYR A 236 -11.01 2.66 -15.12
CA TYR A 236 -12.39 3.13 -15.29
C TYR A 236 -12.57 4.57 -14.76
N MET A 237 -12.12 4.85 -13.53
CA MET A 237 -12.20 6.20 -12.96
C MET A 237 -11.42 7.23 -13.79
N ILE A 238 -10.20 6.89 -14.24
CA ILE A 238 -9.39 7.76 -15.11
C ILE A 238 -10.15 8.09 -16.40
N ASN A 239 -10.78 7.10 -17.04
CA ASN A 239 -11.52 7.28 -18.29
C ASN A 239 -12.80 8.10 -18.12
N ASN A 240 -13.35 8.16 -16.89
CA ASN A 240 -14.50 8.98 -16.54
C ASN A 240 -14.13 10.36 -15.96
N ASN A 241 -12.85 10.76 -16.03
CA ASN A 241 -12.32 12.00 -15.47
C ASN A 241 -12.48 12.15 -13.94
N GLU A 242 -12.50 11.03 -13.20
CA GLU A 242 -12.63 11.02 -11.74
C GLU A 242 -11.28 11.00 -11.03
N ALA A 243 -10.36 11.89 -11.44
CA ALA A 243 -9.02 11.94 -10.88
C ALA A 243 -8.94 12.70 -9.53
N ALA A 244 -9.86 13.65 -9.32
CA ALA A 244 -10.02 14.37 -8.06
C ALA A 244 -11.31 13.88 -7.39
N TRP A 245 -11.19 13.31 -6.20
CA TRP A 245 -12.34 12.72 -5.52
C TRP A 245 -13.08 13.75 -4.67
N GLY A 246 -14.40 13.80 -4.85
CA GLY A 246 -15.31 14.47 -3.94
C GLY A 246 -15.80 13.49 -2.88
N ASP A 247 -17.11 13.52 -2.59
CA ASP A 247 -17.70 12.67 -1.55
C ASP A 247 -18.09 11.26 -2.03
N LYS A 248 -18.03 11.05 -3.34
CA LYS A 248 -18.44 9.82 -4.02
C LYS A 248 -17.53 9.52 -5.21
N ILE A 249 -17.29 8.23 -5.46
CA ILE A 249 -16.56 7.71 -6.62
C ILE A 249 -17.33 6.57 -7.28
N TYR A 250 -17.16 6.41 -8.59
CA TYR A 250 -17.73 5.32 -9.36
C TYR A 250 -16.65 4.33 -9.77
N VAL A 251 -16.89 3.05 -9.48
CA VAL A 251 -15.85 2.02 -9.49
C VAL A 251 -16.36 0.75 -10.15
N LEU A 252 -15.44 -0.09 -10.62
CA LEU A 252 -15.74 -1.46 -11.00
C LEU A 252 -15.46 -2.39 -9.82
N ASN A 253 -16.35 -3.35 -9.59
CA ASN A 253 -16.10 -4.44 -8.65
C ASN A 253 -15.24 -5.55 -9.29
N ASP A 254 -14.96 -6.62 -8.55
CA ASP A 254 -14.14 -7.75 -8.99
C ASP A 254 -14.74 -8.55 -10.17
N GLN A 255 -16.05 -8.42 -10.43
CA GLN A 255 -16.70 -8.97 -11.61
C GLN A 255 -16.83 -7.98 -12.77
N GLY A 256 -16.30 -6.75 -12.63
CA GLY A 256 -16.37 -5.69 -13.64
C GLY A 256 -17.73 -4.99 -13.73
N ASN A 257 -18.59 -5.14 -12.72
CA ASN A 257 -19.84 -4.39 -12.62
C ASN A 257 -19.60 -3.02 -12.00
N GLU A 258 -20.31 -2.01 -12.49
CA GLU A 258 -20.27 -0.66 -11.93
C GLU A 258 -20.94 -0.60 -10.56
N GLY A 259 -20.37 0.21 -9.68
CA GLY A 259 -20.93 0.57 -8.38
C GLY A 259 -20.41 1.94 -7.91
N ASP A 260 -20.90 2.41 -6.77
CA ASP A 260 -20.44 3.64 -6.15
C ASP A 260 -20.02 3.44 -4.69
N ILE A 261 -19.06 4.26 -4.26
CA ILE A 261 -18.60 4.35 -2.87
C ILE A 261 -18.80 5.78 -2.41
N ASP A 262 -19.44 5.96 -1.26
CA ASP A 262 -19.75 7.25 -0.65
C ASP A 262 -19.11 7.32 0.73
N CYS A 263 -18.35 8.37 1.03
CA CYS A 263 -17.72 8.51 2.34
C CYS A 263 -18.71 8.80 3.47
N ASN A 264 -19.95 9.24 3.14
CA ASN A 264 -21.01 9.43 4.13
C ASN A 264 -21.61 8.11 4.60
N ASN A 265 -21.48 7.02 3.84
CA ASN A 265 -21.89 5.68 4.27
C ASN A 265 -20.98 5.10 5.36
N SER A 266 -20.01 5.90 5.86
CA SER A 266 -19.32 5.80 7.15
C SER A 266 -19.12 4.37 7.65
N TYR A 267 -18.19 3.68 6.99
CA TYR A 267 -17.39 2.66 7.66
C TYR A 267 -15.93 3.08 7.59
N VAL A 268 -15.61 4.19 8.26
CA VAL A 268 -14.21 4.58 8.53
C VAL A 268 -13.88 4.05 9.92
N PRO A 269 -12.98 3.07 10.05
CA PRO A 269 -12.80 2.41 11.33
C PRO A 269 -11.99 3.19 12.36
N TYR A 270 -11.60 4.43 12.04
CA TYR A 270 -10.64 5.16 12.83
C TYR A 270 -11.06 6.61 12.95
N SER A 271 -11.82 6.91 13.99
CA SER A 271 -11.56 8.17 14.69
C SER A 271 -10.31 7.92 15.53
N THR A 272 -9.16 8.47 15.13
CA THR A 272 -8.18 8.88 16.14
C THR A 272 -8.96 9.60 17.25
N PRO A 273 -8.74 9.33 18.54
CA PRO A 273 -9.10 10.32 19.54
C PRO A 273 -8.33 11.58 19.14
N ASP A 274 -9.01 12.58 18.59
CA ASP A 274 -8.44 13.90 18.43
C ASP A 274 -8.04 14.35 19.83
N ASN A 275 -6.74 14.29 20.13
CA ASN A 275 -6.15 14.93 21.31
C ASN A 275 -6.15 16.47 21.18
N ASN A 276 -7.09 17.02 20.41
CA ASN A 276 -7.17 18.45 20.13
C ASN A 276 -8.57 19.01 20.40
N THR A 277 -8.95 19.02 21.68
CA THR A 277 -9.89 20.02 22.22
C THR A 277 -9.28 20.69 23.44
N GLY A 278 -8.16 21.38 23.21
CA GLY A 278 -7.56 22.32 24.15
C GLY A 278 -7.55 23.73 23.60
N SER A 279 -8.65 24.20 23.00
CA SER A 279 -8.76 25.60 22.55
C SER A 279 -9.90 26.34 23.25
N SER A 280 -9.47 27.16 24.20
CA SER A 280 -9.90 28.56 24.34
C SER A 280 -11.39 28.83 24.57
N ALA A 281 -11.79 28.73 25.84
CA ALA A 281 -12.84 29.59 26.38
C ALA A 281 -12.25 30.46 27.49
N THR A 282 -12.29 31.79 27.32
CA THR A 282 -12.52 32.84 28.33
C THR A 282 -12.38 34.23 27.67
N PRO A 283 -12.99 35.33 28.18
CA PRO A 283 -13.26 35.56 29.60
C PRO A 283 -14.62 36.19 29.98
N SER A 284 -15.10 35.88 31.19
CA SER A 284 -15.76 36.91 32.01
C SER A 284 -15.61 36.65 33.52
N SER A 285 -15.06 37.68 34.18
CA SER A 285 -15.32 38.19 35.54
C SER A 285 -15.11 37.31 36.80
N SER A 286 -14.02 37.65 37.51
CA SER A 286 -13.93 38.04 38.94
C SER A 286 -14.45 37.10 40.06
N SER A 287 -13.56 36.64 40.95
CA SER A 287 -13.24 37.25 42.27
C SER A 287 -12.61 36.27 43.29
N SER A 288 -11.68 36.83 44.11
CA SER A 288 -11.19 36.44 45.47
C SER A 288 -10.53 35.05 45.71
N SER A 289 -9.21 34.98 46.00
CA SER A 289 -8.54 34.86 47.33
C SER A 289 -8.87 33.56 48.07
N THR A 290 -7.98 32.69 48.59
CA THR A 290 -6.72 32.78 49.39
C THR A 290 -6.04 31.39 49.30
N ASP A 291 -4.72 31.26 49.11
CA ASP A 291 -3.64 31.11 50.11
C ASP A 291 -3.62 29.79 50.94
N THR A 292 -2.40 29.39 51.35
CA THR A 292 -1.86 28.14 51.96
C THR A 292 -1.36 27.10 50.95
N ASP A 293 -0.06 26.96 50.67
CA ASP A 293 1.10 26.65 51.54
C ASP A 293 0.97 25.30 52.26
N THR A 294 1.64 24.28 51.72
CA THR A 294 2.44 23.33 52.51
C THR A 294 3.57 22.74 51.66
N THR A 295 4.77 22.97 52.15
CA THR A 295 6.06 22.35 51.82
C THR A 295 6.09 20.84 52.10
N SER A 296 6.94 20.07 51.40
CA SER A 296 8.08 19.32 51.99
C SER A 296 8.71 18.22 51.11
N VAL A 297 10.06 18.18 51.15
CA VAL A 297 10.99 17.02 51.00
C VAL A 297 11.13 16.42 49.58
N PHE A 298 12.21 16.56 48.79
CA PHE A 298 13.68 16.44 48.93
C PHE A 298 14.21 15.04 49.27
N ASN A 299 14.60 14.23 48.26
CA ASN A 299 15.97 13.73 47.94
C ASN A 299 15.92 12.44 47.07
N PRO A 300 17.00 12.08 46.33
CA PRO A 300 16.96 11.50 45.00
C PRO A 300 17.71 10.13 45.01
N TYR A 301 18.28 9.73 43.87
CA TYR A 301 19.19 8.60 43.59
C TYR A 301 18.57 7.50 42.74
N GLY A 302 19.25 7.18 41.63
CA GLY A 302 18.92 6.03 40.80
C GLY A 302 19.39 6.12 39.34
N ASP A 303 20.43 6.89 39.09
CA ASP A 303 21.31 6.86 37.93
C ASP A 303 21.93 5.46 37.78
N GLY A 304 21.54 4.79 36.70
CA GLY A 304 21.98 3.44 36.34
C GLY A 304 22.26 3.38 34.85
N ASP A 305 23.42 3.92 34.46
CA ASP A 305 23.99 3.79 33.13
C ASP A 305 24.46 2.33 32.95
N GLY A 306 23.86 1.65 31.97
CA GLY A 306 24.22 0.29 31.58
C GLY A 306 24.68 0.30 30.13
N ASP A 307 25.95 0.65 29.93
CA ASP A 307 26.65 0.52 28.66
C ASP A 307 26.89 -0.97 28.38
N GLY A 308 26.19 -1.49 27.37
CA GLY A 308 26.35 -2.85 26.85
C GLY A 308 26.87 -2.79 25.43
N ASP A 309 28.19 -2.67 25.29
CA ASP A 309 28.91 -2.83 24.04
C ASP A 309 28.84 -4.31 23.61
N GLY A 310 28.15 -4.57 22.50
CA GLY A 310 28.04 -5.88 21.87
C GLY A 310 28.48 -5.79 20.42
N ASP A 311 29.79 -5.83 20.19
CA ASP A 311 30.40 -5.96 18.88
C ASP A 311 30.17 -7.39 18.36
N GLY A 312 29.38 -7.52 17.31
CA GLY A 312 29.14 -8.76 16.58
C GLY A 312 29.40 -8.54 15.10
N ASP A 313 30.66 -8.73 14.71
CA ASP A 313 31.11 -8.80 13.32
C ASP A 313 30.64 -10.15 12.73
N ASP A 314 29.78 -10.12 11.71
CA ASP A 314 29.46 -11.30 10.91
C ASP A 314 29.53 -10.92 9.42
N ASP A 315 30.72 -11.15 8.87
CA ASP A 315 31.08 -10.91 7.48
C ASP A 315 30.59 -12.10 6.62
N GLY A 316 29.40 -11.96 6.05
CA GLY A 316 28.82 -12.90 5.09
C GLY A 316 28.99 -12.44 3.64
N ASP A 317 30.15 -12.71 3.04
CA ASP A 317 30.38 -12.53 1.60
C ASP A 317 29.58 -13.56 0.80
N GLY A 318 28.58 -13.09 0.04
CA GLY A 318 27.76 -13.88 -0.87
C GLY A 318 27.80 -13.29 -2.28
N ASP A 319 28.86 -13.59 -3.02
CA ASP A 319 28.97 -13.29 -4.46
C ASP A 319 27.99 -14.18 -5.26
N GLY A 320 26.98 -13.55 -5.83
CA GLY A 320 26.00 -14.18 -6.71
C GLY A 320 25.88 -13.45 -8.03
N ASP A 321 26.87 -13.63 -8.90
CA ASP A 321 26.81 -13.21 -10.31
C ASP A 321 25.79 -14.09 -11.07
N GLY A 322 24.71 -13.45 -11.52
CA GLY A 322 23.65 -14.07 -12.31
C GLY A 322 23.28 -13.22 -13.51
N ASP A 323 24.17 -13.16 -14.50
CA ASP A 323 23.86 -12.68 -15.84
C ASP A 323 22.88 -13.63 -16.54
N SER A 324 21.74 -13.11 -16.99
CA SER A 324 20.95 -13.73 -18.07
C SER A 324 20.19 -12.66 -18.84
N GLU A 325 20.74 -12.34 -20.00
CA GLU A 325 20.11 -11.56 -21.06
C GLU A 325 18.90 -12.30 -21.62
N GLY A 326 17.71 -11.74 -21.45
CA GLY A 326 16.48 -12.14 -22.13
C GLY A 326 16.02 -11.04 -23.08
N ASN A 327 16.30 -11.20 -24.37
CA ASN A 327 15.75 -10.39 -25.45
C ASN A 327 14.30 -10.84 -25.73
N ASP A 328 13.33 -10.22 -25.08
CA ASP A 328 11.93 -10.36 -25.44
C ASP A 328 11.42 -9.04 -26.06
N SER A 329 11.45 -9.00 -27.39
CA SER A 329 10.75 -8.01 -28.20
C SER A 329 9.25 -8.33 -28.21
N GLU A 330 8.58 -8.03 -27.10
CA GLU A 330 7.12 -8.11 -27.02
C GLU A 330 6.48 -6.80 -27.49
N CYS A 331 5.95 -6.85 -28.72
CA CYS A 331 5.00 -5.88 -29.24
C CYS A 331 3.63 -6.13 -28.61
N TYR A 332 3.15 -5.22 -27.76
CA TYR A 332 1.73 -5.13 -27.41
C TYR A 332 1.24 -3.69 -27.55
N GLY A 333 0.24 -3.50 -28.41
CA GLY A 333 -0.45 -2.23 -28.60
C GLY A 333 -1.94 -2.45 -28.83
N TYR A 334 -2.76 -1.64 -28.15
CA TYR A 334 -4.18 -1.44 -28.43
C TYR A 334 -4.34 -0.10 -29.16
N GLY A 335 -5.06 -0.08 -30.29
CA GLY A 335 -5.56 1.15 -30.95
C GLY A 335 -4.98 1.43 -32.35
N ALA A 336 -5.87 1.72 -33.30
CA ALA A 336 -5.65 1.70 -34.74
C ALA A 336 -4.71 2.80 -35.29
N ASN A 337 -3.57 2.38 -35.86
CA ASN A 337 -3.00 2.77 -37.17
C ASN A 337 -1.52 2.35 -37.24
N TYR A 338 -1.19 1.39 -38.10
CA TYR A 338 0.18 0.90 -38.30
C TYR A 338 0.91 1.68 -39.40
N TYR A 339 2.16 2.05 -39.12
CA TYR A 339 3.23 2.12 -40.11
C TYR A 339 4.50 1.52 -39.49
N CYS A 340 4.71 0.22 -39.68
CA CYS A 340 6.01 -0.43 -39.47
C CYS A 340 6.59 -0.76 -40.85
N GLY A 341 7.62 -0.02 -41.27
CA GLY A 341 8.29 -0.25 -42.54
C GLY A 341 9.10 -1.55 -42.50
N ALA A 342 8.61 -2.60 -43.17
CA ALA A 342 9.37 -3.82 -43.41
C ALA A 342 10.18 -3.68 -44.71
N GLY A 343 11.51 -3.82 -44.58
CA GLY A 343 12.41 -4.06 -45.71
C GLY A 343 12.22 -5.48 -46.26
N ASN A 344 11.51 -5.57 -47.38
CA ASN A 344 11.61 -6.53 -48.49
C ASN A 344 12.25 -7.92 -48.26
N SER A 345 11.47 -8.98 -48.54
CA SER A 345 11.75 -9.81 -49.73
C SER A 345 10.48 -10.50 -50.27
N LYS A 346 10.44 -10.59 -51.60
CA LYS A 346 9.32 -10.89 -52.50
C LYS A 346 9.03 -12.40 -52.63
N LEU A 347 7.78 -12.72 -53.01
CA LEU A 347 7.33 -13.62 -54.11
C LEU A 347 5.82 -13.93 -53.86
N ALA A 348 4.80 -13.42 -54.55
CA ALA A 348 4.39 -13.42 -55.97
C ALA A 348 3.38 -14.56 -56.35
N TYR A 349 2.18 -14.13 -56.80
CA TYR A 349 1.09 -14.82 -57.55
C TYR A 349 0.22 -15.87 -56.81
N SER A 350 -1.11 -16.02 -57.00
CA SER A 350 -2.04 -15.63 -58.08
C SER A 350 -3.51 -15.52 -57.60
N PHE A 351 -4.30 -14.73 -58.33
CA PHE A 351 -5.76 -14.57 -58.31
C PHE A 351 -6.56 -15.84 -58.69
N GLY A 352 -7.82 -15.91 -58.23
CA GLY A 352 -8.89 -16.79 -58.75
C GLY A 352 -10.29 -16.31 -58.33
N LEU A 353 -11.10 -15.91 -59.32
CA LEU A 353 -12.43 -15.27 -59.25
C LEU A 353 -13.62 -16.28 -59.24
N LEU A 354 -14.74 -15.80 -58.66
CA LEU A 354 -16.18 -16.02 -58.97
C LEU A 354 -16.73 -17.35 -59.53
N SER A 355 -17.80 -17.86 -58.86
CA SER A 355 -19.17 -18.14 -59.38
C SER A 355 -19.90 -19.04 -58.35
N GLY A 356 -21.22 -19.03 -58.13
CA GLY A 356 -22.33 -18.37 -58.81
C GLY A 356 -23.63 -18.51 -58.01
N LEU A 357 -24.58 -17.65 -58.38
CA LEU A 357 -26.00 -17.65 -58.02
C LEU A 357 -26.73 -18.89 -58.55
N SER A 358 -27.70 -19.42 -57.81
CA SER A 358 -28.94 -19.96 -58.39
C SER A 358 -30.10 -19.88 -57.40
N ALA A 359 -31.20 -19.34 -57.91
CA ALA A 359 -32.45 -19.03 -57.25
C ALA A 359 -33.30 -20.28 -56.96
N LEU A 360 -34.19 -20.19 -55.96
CA LEU A 360 -35.43 -20.95 -55.94
C LEU A 360 -36.61 -19.99 -55.74
N LEU A 361 -37.58 -20.07 -56.65
CA LEU A 361 -38.80 -19.28 -56.73
C LEU A 361 -39.88 -19.79 -55.77
N ALA A 362 -40.79 -18.87 -55.47
CA ALA A 362 -42.06 -19.02 -54.79
C ALA A 362 -43.03 -20.05 -55.40
N LEU A 363 -43.78 -20.69 -54.52
CA LEU A 363 -45.25 -20.83 -54.56
C LEU A 363 -45.79 -20.73 -53.14
#